data_AF-A0A0U5GLX1-F1
#
_entry.id   AF-A0A0U5GLX1-F1
#
_cell.length_a   1.000
_cell.length_b   1.000
_cell.length_c   1.000
_cell.angle_alpha   90.00
_cell.angle_beta   90.00
_cell.angle_gamma   90.00
#
_symmetry.space_group_name_H-M   'P 1'
#
loop_
_entity.id
_entity.type
_entity.pdbx_description
1 polymer ?
#
loop_
_entity_poly.entity_id
_entity_poly.type
_entity_poly.pdbx_seq_one_letter_code
_entity_poly.pdbx_strand_id
1 'polypeptide(L)'
;MVDQLRQFAQEVTKIAKEVGTDGVLGGQATVHDVQGVWKDLTESVNQMAMNLTTQVREIAEVTTAVAVGDLTKKVTANVKGEIADLKDTINGMVDRLNQFAFQVSKVAQEVGVDGTLGGQAVVVNIEGKWKDLTNNVNTMAHNLTLQVGDFDFIDECSTTDPLFRYAPFLMSPKQSLVVI
;
A
#
# COMPACT_ATOMS: atom_id res chain seq x y z
N MET A 1 7.62 17.64 -51.50
CA MET A 1 6.40 16.92 -51.03
C MET A 1 6.69 15.47 -50.64
N VAL A 2 7.27 14.63 -51.51
CA VAL A 2 7.58 13.22 -51.14
C VAL A 2 8.61 13.11 -50.01
N ASP A 3 9.61 13.99 -49.98
CA ASP A 3 10.65 13.97 -48.94
C ASP A 3 10.12 14.35 -47.54
N GLN A 4 9.17 15.29 -47.48
CA GLN A 4 8.47 15.66 -46.23
C GLN A 4 7.64 14.50 -45.69
N LEU A 5 7.00 13.72 -46.57
CA LEU A 5 6.23 12.53 -46.18
C LEU A 5 7.14 11.42 -45.63
N ARG A 6 8.30 11.21 -46.27
CA ARG A 6 9.30 10.25 -45.77
C ARG A 6 9.83 10.64 -44.40
N GLN A 7 10.14 11.93 -44.18
CA GLN A 7 10.58 12.43 -42.88
C GLN A 7 9.49 12.29 -41.81
N PHE A 8 8.25 12.68 -42.11
CA PHE A 8 7.12 12.50 -41.19
C PHE A 8 6.93 11.03 -40.80
N ALA A 9 6.90 10.12 -41.78
CA ALA A 9 6.72 8.70 -41.53
C ALA A 9 7.84 8.12 -40.65
N GLN A 10 9.09 8.57 -40.85
CA GLN A 10 10.22 8.17 -40.00
C GLN A 10 10.06 8.66 -38.56
N GLU A 11 9.71 9.93 -38.38
CA GLU A 11 9.53 10.51 -37.04
C GLU A 11 8.38 9.86 -36.27
N VAL A 12 7.22 9.67 -36.91
CA VAL A 12 6.09 8.99 -36.25
C VAL A 12 6.41 7.53 -35.93
N THR A 13 7.12 6.81 -36.82
CA THR A 13 7.56 5.43 -36.55
C THR A 13 8.50 5.39 -35.36
N LYS A 14 9.41 6.38 -35.26
CA LYS A 14 10.32 6.51 -34.12
C LYS A 14 9.56 6.77 -32.82
N ILE A 15 8.63 7.72 -32.77
CA ILE A 15 7.85 8.01 -31.56
C ILE A 15 6.98 6.83 -31.14
N ALA A 16 6.34 6.16 -32.11
CA ALA A 16 5.56 4.95 -31.83
C ALA A 16 6.43 3.84 -31.23
N LYS A 17 7.68 3.69 -31.70
CA LYS A 17 8.63 2.75 -31.13
C LYS A 17 9.10 3.19 -29.74
N GLU A 18 9.57 4.41 -29.58
CA GLU A 18 10.13 4.91 -28.32
C GLU A 18 9.08 4.90 -27.19
N VAL A 19 7.94 5.55 -27.41
CA VAL A 19 6.90 5.69 -26.37
C VAL A 19 6.07 4.41 -26.25
N GLY A 20 5.76 3.76 -27.37
CA GLY A 20 4.83 2.63 -27.39
C GLY A 20 5.47 1.26 -27.18
N THR A 21 6.73 1.07 -27.57
CA THR A 21 7.42 -0.24 -27.49
C THR A 21 8.55 -0.22 -26.46
N ASP A 22 9.42 0.77 -26.53
CA ASP A 22 10.62 0.83 -25.69
C ASP A 22 10.32 1.45 -24.31
N GLY A 23 9.16 2.07 -24.13
CA GLY A 23 8.75 2.73 -22.89
C GLY A 23 9.53 4.00 -22.56
N VAL A 24 10.23 4.58 -23.55
CA VAL A 24 10.97 5.83 -23.43
C VAL A 24 9.98 6.99 -23.53
N LEU A 25 9.51 7.44 -22.37
CA LEU A 25 8.53 8.52 -22.27
C LEU A 25 9.15 9.90 -22.48
N GLY A 26 8.50 10.73 -23.30
CA GLY A 26 8.91 12.11 -23.60
C GLY A 26 9.46 12.34 -25.00
N GLY A 27 9.48 11.31 -25.86
CA GLY A 27 9.82 11.47 -27.27
C GLY A 27 8.82 12.38 -28.00
N GLN A 28 9.33 13.24 -28.88
CA GLN A 28 8.51 14.12 -29.74
C GLN A 28 9.02 14.08 -31.18
N ALA A 29 8.09 13.98 -32.11
CA ALA A 29 8.37 14.04 -33.54
C ALA A 29 8.70 15.48 -33.92
N THR A 30 9.86 15.70 -34.55
CA THR A 30 10.25 17.02 -35.06
C THR A 30 10.40 16.95 -36.57
N VAL A 31 9.41 17.48 -37.29
CA VAL A 31 9.44 17.49 -38.76
C VAL A 31 9.57 18.93 -39.24
N HIS A 32 10.63 19.20 -40.03
CA HIS A 32 10.92 20.53 -40.55
C HIS A 32 10.14 20.78 -41.84
N ASP A 33 9.81 22.05 -42.10
CA ASP A 33 9.16 22.52 -43.34
C ASP A 33 7.81 21.87 -43.68
N VAL A 34 7.04 21.43 -42.69
CA VAL A 34 5.71 20.85 -42.90
C VAL A 34 4.61 21.85 -42.58
N GLN A 35 3.64 22.00 -43.49
CA GLN A 35 2.49 22.89 -43.32
C GLN A 35 1.17 22.17 -43.63
N GLY A 36 0.06 22.78 -43.19
CA GLY A 36 -1.29 22.23 -43.35
C GLY A 36 -1.50 20.94 -42.56
N VAL A 37 -2.28 20.02 -43.12
CA VAL A 37 -2.75 18.78 -42.46
C VAL A 37 -1.65 17.98 -41.75
N TRP A 38 -0.45 17.96 -42.32
CA TRP A 38 0.67 17.20 -41.77
C TRP A 38 1.27 17.81 -40.51
N LYS A 39 1.25 19.14 -40.41
CA LYS A 39 1.63 19.85 -39.19
C LYS A 39 0.63 19.52 -38.08
N ASP A 40 -0.66 19.63 -38.37
CA ASP A 40 -1.75 19.34 -37.42
C ASP A 40 -1.69 17.88 -36.94
N LEU A 41 -1.35 16.95 -37.83
CA LEU A 41 -1.18 15.54 -37.47
C LEU A 41 0.05 15.29 -36.59
N THR A 42 1.18 15.95 -36.89
CA THR A 42 2.40 15.87 -36.06
C THR A 42 2.14 16.42 -34.66
N GLU A 43 1.46 17.57 -34.57
CA GLU A 43 1.06 18.19 -33.30
C GLU A 43 0.11 17.27 -32.51
N SER A 44 -0.84 16.63 -33.19
CA SER A 44 -1.76 15.67 -32.57
C SER A 44 -1.06 14.43 -32.01
N VAL A 45 -0.09 13.86 -32.75
CA VAL A 45 0.72 12.73 -32.28
C VAL A 45 1.58 13.13 -31.09
N ASN A 46 2.23 14.30 -31.15
CA ASN A 46 3.03 14.82 -30.04
C ASN A 46 2.19 15.09 -28.80
N GLN A 47 0.97 15.63 -28.95
CA GLN A 47 0.06 15.85 -27.84
C GLN A 47 -0.37 14.53 -27.20
N MET A 48 -0.66 13.50 -27.99
CA MET A 48 -0.98 12.16 -27.49
C MET A 48 0.21 11.55 -26.72
N ALA A 49 1.41 11.59 -27.30
CA ALA A 49 2.63 11.08 -26.67
C ALA A 49 2.96 11.81 -25.37
N MET A 50 2.79 13.14 -25.33
CA MET A 50 2.99 13.96 -24.13
C MET A 50 1.96 13.64 -23.05
N ASN A 51 0.68 13.53 -23.41
CA ASN A 51 -0.38 13.17 -22.46
C ASN A 51 -0.10 11.80 -21.83
N LEU A 52 0.19 10.77 -22.63
CA LEU A 52 0.51 9.43 -22.14
C LEU A 52 1.79 9.43 -21.28
N THR A 53 2.82 10.17 -21.69
CA THR A 53 4.07 10.32 -20.93
C THR A 53 3.81 10.87 -19.54
N THR A 54 3.12 12.00 -19.43
CA THR A 54 2.86 12.65 -18.14
C THR A 54 2.02 11.76 -17.24
N GLN A 55 0.97 11.14 -17.80
CA GLN A 55 0.06 10.26 -17.07
C GLN A 55 0.76 9.02 -16.51
N VAL A 56 1.54 8.32 -17.33
CA VAL A 56 2.26 7.11 -16.91
C VAL A 56 3.40 7.44 -15.95
N ARG A 57 4.11 8.55 -16.14
CA ARG A 57 5.20 8.97 -15.26
C ARG A 57 4.69 9.28 -13.85
N GLU A 58 3.58 10.00 -13.72
CA GLU A 58 2.98 10.29 -12.40
C GLU A 58 2.50 9.02 -11.69
N ILE A 59 1.91 8.08 -12.45
CA ILE A 59 1.55 6.75 -11.92
C ILE A 59 2.80 6.01 -11.41
N ALA A 60 3.88 5.99 -12.18
CA ALA A 60 5.13 5.34 -11.81
C ALA A 60 5.75 5.96 -10.55
N GLU A 61 5.67 7.28 -10.39
CA GLU A 61 6.14 7.97 -9.18
C GLU A 61 5.36 7.55 -7.94
N VAL A 62 4.03 7.47 -8.04
CA VAL A 62 3.17 7.05 -6.92
C VAL A 62 3.40 5.58 -6.56
N THR A 63 3.49 4.69 -7.54
CA THR A 63 3.77 3.27 -7.26
C THR A 63 5.17 3.05 -6.68
N THR A 64 6.16 3.85 -7.10
CA THR A 64 7.50 3.84 -6.50
C THR A 64 7.46 4.35 -5.05
N ALA A 65 6.69 5.41 -4.77
CA ALA A 65 6.51 5.92 -3.41
C ALA A 65 5.88 4.87 -2.49
N VAL A 66 4.84 4.18 -2.97
CA VAL A 66 4.20 3.07 -2.25
C VAL A 66 5.19 1.95 -1.96
N ALA A 67 6.06 1.61 -2.92
CA ALA A 67 7.06 0.56 -2.75
C ALA A 67 8.08 0.88 -1.64
N VAL A 68 8.37 2.15 -1.38
CA VAL A 68 9.23 2.59 -0.27
C VAL A 68 8.47 2.93 1.01
N GLY A 69 7.15 2.69 1.05
CA GLY A 69 6.30 2.91 2.21
C GLY A 69 5.75 4.34 2.36
N ASP A 70 5.96 5.23 1.38
CA ASP A 70 5.34 6.55 1.36
C ASP A 70 3.93 6.46 0.78
N LEU A 71 2.95 6.30 1.67
CA LEU A 71 1.52 6.21 1.33
C LEU A 71 0.82 7.58 1.31
N THR A 72 1.57 8.67 1.40
CA THR A 72 1.01 10.03 1.36
C THR A 72 0.81 10.52 -0.08
N LYS A 73 1.49 9.90 -1.05
CA LYS A 73 1.39 10.28 -2.46
C LYS A 73 0.19 9.67 -3.15
N LYS A 74 -0.38 10.46 -4.06
CA LYS A 74 -1.53 10.10 -4.89
C LYS A 74 -1.31 10.58 -6.31
N VAL A 75 -1.93 9.89 -7.27
CA VAL A 75 -1.98 10.36 -8.65
C VAL A 75 -2.97 11.52 -8.69
N THR A 76 -2.49 12.70 -9.06
CA THR A 76 -3.22 13.96 -9.12
C THR A 76 -3.53 14.41 -10.55
N ALA A 77 -2.82 13.89 -11.56
CA ALA A 77 -3.06 14.17 -12.97
C ALA A 77 -4.55 14.23 -13.32
N ASN A 78 -4.90 15.24 -14.12
CA ASN A 78 -6.23 15.35 -14.70
C ASN A 78 -6.33 14.42 -15.91
N VAL A 79 -6.98 13.28 -15.72
CA VAL A 79 -7.07 12.19 -16.70
C VAL A 79 -8.52 11.83 -16.96
N LYS A 80 -8.77 11.17 -18.09
CA LYS A 80 -10.12 10.79 -18.54
C LYS A 80 -10.11 9.36 -19.08
N GLY A 81 -11.29 8.75 -19.13
CA GLY A 81 -11.48 7.39 -19.64
C GLY A 81 -10.71 6.36 -18.81
N GLU A 82 -10.13 5.37 -19.47
CA GLU A 82 -9.44 4.24 -18.83
C GLU A 82 -8.27 4.67 -17.91
N ILE A 83 -7.61 5.78 -18.22
CA ILE A 83 -6.52 6.30 -17.37
C ILE A 83 -7.08 6.89 -16.06
N ALA A 84 -8.30 7.42 -16.06
CA ALA A 84 -8.98 7.84 -14.83
C ALA A 84 -9.34 6.65 -13.96
N ASP A 85 -9.88 5.58 -14.54
CA ASP A 85 -10.17 4.34 -13.82
C ASP A 85 -8.90 3.73 -13.21
N LEU A 86 -7.77 3.78 -13.95
CA LEU A 86 -6.47 3.35 -13.45
C LEU A 86 -5.98 4.23 -12.28
N LYS A 87 -6.07 5.56 -12.41
CA LYS A 87 -5.77 6.51 -11.33
C LYS A 87 -6.58 6.20 -10.07
N ASP A 88 -7.88 6.00 -10.21
CA ASP A 88 -8.78 5.75 -9.09
C ASP A 88 -8.49 4.40 -8.43
N THR A 89 -8.18 3.39 -9.23
CA THR A 89 -7.76 2.07 -8.74
C THR A 89 -6.46 2.17 -7.92
N ILE A 90 -5.45 2.88 -8.42
CA ILE A 90 -4.18 3.07 -7.72
C ILE A 90 -4.39 3.88 -6.44
N ASN A 91 -5.10 5.01 -6.53
CA ASN A 91 -5.37 5.84 -5.36
C ASN A 91 -6.15 5.06 -4.30
N GLY A 92 -7.17 4.29 -4.69
CA GLY A 92 -7.91 3.41 -3.79
C GLY A 92 -7.05 2.33 -3.14
N MET A 93 -6.09 1.75 -3.88
CA MET A 93 -5.10 0.84 -3.31
C MET A 93 -4.25 1.53 -2.23
N VAL A 94 -3.75 2.75 -2.50
CA VAL A 94 -2.98 3.53 -1.53
C VAL A 94 -3.80 3.84 -0.27
N ASP A 95 -5.08 4.20 -0.43
CA ASP A 95 -5.95 4.47 0.73
C ASP A 95 -6.14 3.24 1.61
N ARG A 96 -6.38 2.07 0.99
CA ARG A 96 -6.54 0.80 1.71
C ARG A 96 -5.25 0.42 2.45
N LEU A 97 -4.10 0.58 1.80
CA LEU A 97 -2.80 0.34 2.42
C LEU A 97 -2.58 1.25 3.63
N ASN A 98 -2.91 2.53 3.50
CA ASN A 98 -2.71 3.52 4.57
C ASN A 98 -3.62 3.21 5.77
N GLN A 99 -4.89 2.90 5.52
CA GLN A 99 -5.83 2.49 6.58
C GLN A 99 -5.37 1.21 7.28
N PHE A 100 -4.90 0.22 6.53
CA PHE A 100 -4.39 -1.01 7.11
C PHE A 100 -3.14 -0.76 7.98
N ALA A 101 -2.15 -0.03 7.47
CA ALA A 101 -0.94 0.31 8.20
C ALA A 101 -1.24 1.05 9.51
N PHE A 102 -2.19 1.99 9.47
CA PHE A 102 -2.66 2.70 10.66
C PHE A 102 -3.29 1.75 11.68
N GLN A 103 -4.23 0.89 11.26
CA GLN A 103 -4.94 -0.02 12.17
C GLN A 103 -4.00 -1.04 12.81
N VAL A 104 -3.08 -1.62 12.04
CA VAL A 104 -2.09 -2.56 12.57
C VAL A 104 -1.17 -1.87 13.57
N SER A 105 -0.68 -0.66 13.27
CA SER A 105 0.17 0.09 14.19
C SER A 105 -0.55 0.42 15.49
N LYS A 106 -1.83 0.81 15.39
CA LYS A 106 -2.69 1.08 16.54
C LYS A 106 -2.85 -0.15 17.43
N VAL A 107 -3.25 -1.30 16.86
CA VAL A 107 -3.43 -2.54 17.66
C VAL A 107 -2.12 -3.00 18.28
N ALA A 108 -1.01 -2.89 17.54
CA ALA A 108 0.31 -3.22 18.07
C ALA A 108 0.70 -2.33 19.25
N GLN A 109 0.35 -1.03 19.21
CA GLN A 109 0.57 -0.12 20.32
C GLN A 109 -0.33 -0.45 21.51
N GLU A 110 -1.65 -0.59 21.30
CA GLU A 110 -2.62 -0.88 22.37
C GLU A 110 -2.29 -2.19 23.09
N VAL A 111 -2.13 -3.29 22.35
CA VAL A 111 -1.95 -4.63 22.94
C VAL A 111 -0.50 -4.90 23.32
N GLY A 112 0.46 -4.37 22.55
CA GLY A 112 1.88 -4.70 22.71
C GLY A 112 2.68 -3.72 23.57
N VAL A 113 2.28 -2.44 23.65
CA VAL A 113 3.03 -1.39 24.37
C VAL A 113 2.23 -0.90 25.58
N ASP A 114 0.99 -0.50 25.36
CA ASP A 114 0.16 0.09 26.41
C ASP A 114 -0.45 -0.97 27.34
N GLY A 115 -0.40 -2.25 26.96
CA GLY A 115 -0.97 -3.35 27.73
C GLY A 115 -2.50 -3.36 27.76
N THR A 116 -3.14 -2.59 26.87
CA THR A 116 -4.59 -2.55 26.72
C THR A 116 -5.06 -3.79 25.96
N LEU A 117 -5.64 -4.73 26.70
CA LEU A 117 -6.17 -5.97 26.13
C LEU A 117 -7.50 -5.72 25.41
N GLY A 118 -7.78 -6.50 24.37
CA GLY A 118 -9.00 -6.41 23.58
C GLY A 118 -8.96 -5.43 22.40
N GLY A 119 -7.82 -4.83 22.10
CA GLY A 119 -7.64 -3.98 20.90
C GLY A 119 -7.95 -4.73 19.60
N GLN A 120 -8.67 -4.09 18.68
CA GLN A 120 -9.05 -4.67 17.40
C GLN A 120 -8.79 -3.72 16.24
N ALA A 121 -8.25 -4.27 15.15
CA ALA A 121 -8.09 -3.59 13.89
C ALA A 121 -9.44 -3.59 13.17
N VAL A 122 -9.94 -2.40 12.87
CA VAL A 122 -11.18 -2.21 12.11
C VAL A 122 -10.85 -1.48 10.82
N VAL A 123 -10.80 -2.23 9.74
CA VAL A 123 -10.63 -1.69 8.39
C VAL A 123 -11.91 -1.95 7.60
N VAL A 124 -12.52 -0.90 7.05
CA VAL A 124 -13.78 -0.99 6.31
C VAL A 124 -13.54 -1.32 4.83
N ASN A 125 -14.53 -1.96 4.19
CA ASN A 125 -14.52 -2.22 2.73
C ASN A 125 -13.27 -2.97 2.23
N ILE A 126 -12.77 -3.93 3.02
CA ILE A 126 -11.66 -4.81 2.64
C ILE A 126 -12.13 -6.21 2.32
N GLU A 127 -11.53 -6.79 1.29
CA GLU A 127 -11.83 -8.12 0.79
C GLU A 127 -10.53 -8.90 0.51
N GLY A 128 -10.65 -10.21 0.30
CA GLY A 128 -9.53 -11.10 0.00
C GLY A 128 -8.43 -11.04 1.06
N LYS A 129 -7.17 -10.94 0.60
CA LYS A 129 -5.98 -10.99 1.47
C LYS A 129 -5.97 -9.94 2.57
N TRP A 130 -6.52 -8.75 2.31
CA TRP A 130 -6.60 -7.70 3.32
C TRP A 130 -7.51 -8.09 4.48
N LYS A 131 -8.66 -8.71 4.17
CA LYS A 131 -9.59 -9.22 5.17
C LYS A 131 -8.95 -10.33 5.99
N ASP A 132 -8.26 -11.26 5.34
CA ASP A 132 -7.56 -12.36 6.01
C ASP A 132 -6.50 -11.81 6.98
N LEU A 133 -5.72 -10.81 6.57
CA LEU A 133 -4.69 -10.20 7.42
C LEU A 133 -5.30 -9.47 8.63
N THR A 134 -6.35 -8.68 8.43
CA THR A 134 -7.06 -8.01 9.54
C THR A 134 -7.61 -9.02 10.54
N ASN A 135 -8.19 -10.13 10.06
CA ASN A 135 -8.68 -11.20 10.92
C ASN A 135 -7.55 -11.84 11.73
N ASN A 136 -6.40 -12.12 11.09
CA ASN A 136 -5.25 -12.70 11.77
C ASN A 136 -4.71 -11.78 12.88
N VAL A 137 -4.64 -10.47 12.64
CA VAL A 137 -4.23 -9.49 13.66
C VAL A 137 -5.22 -9.48 14.82
N ASN A 138 -6.51 -9.52 14.55
CA ASN A 138 -7.55 -9.58 15.58
C ASN A 138 -7.50 -10.89 16.38
N THR A 139 -7.24 -12.03 15.73
CA THR A 139 -7.03 -13.31 16.42
C THR A 139 -5.81 -13.27 17.32
N MET A 140 -4.69 -12.68 16.87
CA MET A 140 -3.50 -12.51 17.68
C MET A 140 -3.78 -11.65 18.92
N ALA A 141 -4.42 -10.49 18.75
CA ALA A 141 -4.78 -9.61 19.85
C ALA A 141 -5.73 -10.29 20.85
N HIS A 142 -6.70 -11.05 20.36
CA HIS A 142 -7.62 -11.82 21.19
C HIS A 142 -6.90 -12.91 22.00
N ASN A 143 -6.00 -13.67 21.38
CA ASN A 143 -5.24 -14.72 22.07
C ASN A 143 -4.37 -14.14 23.20
N LEU A 144 -3.72 -12.99 22.98
CA LEU A 144 -2.96 -12.30 24.01
C LEU A 144 -3.85 -11.83 25.16
N THR A 145 -5.05 -11.34 24.85
CA THR A 145 -6.05 -10.94 25.85
C THR A 145 -6.46 -12.10 26.74
N LEU A 146 -6.72 -13.28 26.17
CA LEU A 146 -7.08 -14.48 26.94
C LEU A 146 -5.92 -14.94 27.83
N GLN A 147 -4.70 -15.01 27.28
CA GLN A 147 -3.53 -15.50 28.02
C GLN A 147 -3.16 -14.61 29.21
N VAL A 148 -3.27 -13.29 29.07
CA VAL A 148 -2.98 -12.34 30.16
C VAL A 148 -4.18 -12.19 31.09
N GLY A 149 -5.41 -12.20 30.58
CA GLY A 149 -6.62 -12.11 31.40
C GLY A 149 -6.80 -13.31 32.34
N ASP A 150 -6.40 -14.52 31.93
CA ASP A 150 -6.38 -15.70 32.79
C ASP A 150 -5.38 -15.58 33.96
N PHE A 151 -4.39 -14.69 33.86
CA PHE A 151 -3.40 -14.48 34.93
C PHE A 151 -3.97 -13.69 36.12
N ASP A 152 -4.86 -12.71 35.87
CA ASP A 152 -5.52 -11.95 36.94
C ASP A 152 -6.44 -12.82 37.81
N PHE A 153 -6.90 -13.96 37.28
CA PHE A 153 -7.77 -14.89 38.01
C PHE A 153 -7.04 -15.77 39.05
N ILE A 154 -5.71 -15.78 39.05
CA ILE A 154 -4.93 -16.64 39.96
C ILE A 154 -4.73 -15.95 41.33
N ASP A 155 -4.87 -14.63 41.43
CA ASP A 155 -4.64 -13.89 42.69
C ASP A 155 -5.86 -13.93 43.64
N GLU A 156 -7.08 -14.04 43.10
CA GLU A 156 -8.33 -13.98 43.89
C GLU A 156 -8.67 -15.28 44.63
N CYS A 157 -8.11 -16.42 44.20
CA CYS A 157 -8.26 -17.72 44.89
C CYS A 157 -7.39 -17.83 46.16
N SER A 158 -6.46 -16.91 46.43
CA SER A 158 -5.53 -17.01 47.57
C SER A 158 -6.02 -16.33 48.86
N THR A 159 -6.98 -15.42 48.78
CA THR A 159 -7.36 -14.53 49.90
C THR A 159 -8.71 -14.83 50.55
N THR A 160 -9.50 -15.76 50.01
CA THR A 160 -10.84 -16.09 50.53
C THR A 160 -11.01 -17.50 51.10
N ASP A 161 -9.97 -18.35 51.08
CA ASP A 161 -10.03 -19.69 51.68
C ASP A 161 -9.62 -19.66 53.18
N PRO A 162 -10.55 -19.88 54.13
CA PRO A 162 -10.24 -19.89 55.56
C PRO A 162 -9.33 -21.05 56.00
N LEU A 163 -9.02 -22.01 55.12
CA LEU A 163 -8.14 -23.15 55.42
C LEU A 163 -6.63 -22.82 55.34
N PHE A 164 -6.24 -21.68 54.77
CA PHE A 164 -4.81 -21.33 54.64
C PHE A 164 -4.15 -20.75 55.89
N ARG A 165 -4.91 -20.52 56.98
CA ARG A 165 -4.37 -19.90 58.21
C ARG A 165 -3.45 -20.81 59.04
N TYR A 166 -3.28 -22.07 58.65
CA TYR A 166 -2.57 -23.09 59.45
C TYR A 166 -1.46 -23.86 58.71
N ALA A 167 -0.95 -23.39 57.57
CA ALA A 167 0.21 -24.00 56.92
C ALA A 167 1.49 -23.18 57.18
N PRO A 168 2.30 -23.50 58.21
CA PRO A 168 3.67 -23.01 58.29
C PRO A 168 4.52 -23.84 57.30
N PHE A 169 5.44 -23.17 56.61
CA PHE A 169 6.42 -23.75 55.69
C PHE A 169 5.85 -24.35 54.39
N LEU A 170 6.04 -23.62 53.28
CA LEU A 170 6.80 -24.09 52.11
C LEU A 170 6.85 -22.95 51.08
N MET A 171 7.75 -21.99 51.32
CA MET A 171 8.21 -21.08 50.28
C MET A 171 9.45 -21.67 49.59
N SER A 172 9.37 -21.75 48.25
CA SER A 172 10.47 -21.75 47.25
C SER A 172 11.25 -23.07 47.00
N PRO A 173 11.90 -23.29 45.81
CA PRO A 173 12.16 -22.36 44.69
C PRO A 173 11.84 -22.87 43.26
N LYS A 174 11.71 -21.89 42.36
CA LYS A 174 12.10 -21.87 40.93
C LYS A 174 12.63 -23.18 40.31
N GLN A 175 11.99 -23.64 39.24
CA GLN A 175 12.69 -24.38 38.18
C GLN A 175 12.56 -23.63 36.86
N SER A 176 13.62 -22.88 36.55
CA SER A 176 13.98 -22.58 35.16
C SER A 176 14.56 -23.85 34.54
N LEU A 177 13.98 -24.33 33.45
CA LEU A 177 14.67 -25.27 32.56
C LEU A 177 15.33 -24.46 31.44
N VAL A 178 16.67 -24.36 31.48
CA VAL A 178 17.49 -24.03 30.32
C VAL A 178 18.37 -25.24 30.04
N VAL A 179 18.28 -25.70 28.79
CA VAL A 179 19.00 -26.81 28.17
C VAL A 179 20.47 -26.44 27.97
N ILE A 180 21.42 -27.23 28.50
CA ILE A 180 22.57 -27.85 27.81
C ILE A 180 22.93 -29.13 28.56
#